data_AF-A0A0T5ZJ10-F1
#
_entry.id   AF-A0A0T5ZJ10-F1
#
_cell.length_a   1.000
_cell.length_b   1.000
_cell.length_c   1.000
_cell.angle_alpha   90.00
_cell.angle_beta   90.00
_cell.angle_gamma   90.00
#
_symmetry.space_group_name_H-M   'P 1'
#
loop_
_entity.id
_entity.type
_entity.pdbx_description
1 polymer ?
#
loop_
_entity_poly.entity_id
_entity_poly.type
_entity_poly.pdbx_seq_one_letter_code
_entity_poly.pdbx_strand_id
1 'polypeptide(L)'
;MSEALKVRWVGLVRPDDPEYLAAMSAQALAHRHLGPRQDPGEIYRASSLAETAVRAWLGARLPLLEERVVVADLLPHGKRAYERRYLELDAVEGRDGAPSRIIEVKFSANPASVRRGLTQLGRARDLLGQRWDGPSTLLVLVEANRSGVEVDLERLRGLRLVAADELGDRDGPGPSLLVLPLAALTSHLSAAEMAALERGRDEGQGLTDRRQEREAAAAAGQPVAELGSAGAIVDRRMGPAATLTFGDDTDDAEDSPFAALRRRASNDDEGADR
;
A
#
# COMPACT_ATOMS: atom_id res chain seq x y z
N MET A 1 -26.58 -15.99 1.56
CA MET A 1 -26.75 -14.60 1.11
C MET A 1 -25.86 -13.72 1.98
N SER A 2 -24.68 -13.30 1.49
CA SER A 2 -23.78 -12.42 2.25
C SER A 2 -24.00 -10.97 1.78
N GLU A 3 -24.34 -10.07 2.72
CA GLU A 3 -24.76 -8.69 2.43
C GLU A 3 -23.56 -7.77 2.21
N ALA A 4 -23.58 -7.03 1.10
CA ALA A 4 -22.57 -6.04 0.74
C ALA A 4 -22.53 -4.88 1.76
N LEU A 5 -21.34 -4.35 2.04
CA LEU A 5 -21.18 -3.05 2.69
C LEU A 5 -21.99 -2.02 1.91
N LYS A 6 -22.95 -1.36 2.56
CA LYS A 6 -23.76 -0.33 1.91
C LYS A 6 -22.93 0.94 1.80
N VAL A 7 -22.63 1.33 0.58
CA VAL A 7 -21.96 2.58 0.25
C VAL A 7 -23.04 3.60 -0.10
N ARG A 8 -23.10 4.72 0.62
CA ARG A 8 -24.06 5.79 0.33
C ARG A 8 -23.49 6.84 -0.61
N TRP A 9 -22.21 7.16 -0.43
CA TRP A 9 -21.55 8.20 -1.19
C TRP A 9 -20.05 7.93 -1.28
N VAL A 10 -19.46 8.27 -2.42
CA VAL A 10 -18.02 8.25 -2.65
C VAL A 10 -17.60 9.54 -3.36
N GLY A 11 -16.45 10.05 -2.98
CA GLY A 11 -15.80 11.19 -3.62
C GLY A 11 -14.29 11.10 -3.56
N LEU A 12 -13.65 12.06 -4.20
CA LEU A 12 -12.21 12.27 -4.20
C LEU A 12 -11.99 13.74 -3.85
N VAL A 13 -11.21 14.00 -2.81
CA VAL A 13 -10.92 15.36 -2.32
C VAL A 13 -9.42 15.61 -2.26
N ARG A 14 -9.06 16.89 -2.18
CA ARG A 14 -7.67 17.32 -2.01
C ARG A 14 -7.25 17.03 -0.55
N PRO A 15 -5.97 16.74 -0.28
CA PRO A 15 -5.50 16.47 1.08
C PRO A 15 -5.39 17.70 1.97
N ASP A 16 -5.59 18.90 1.42
CA ASP A 16 -5.81 20.11 2.21
C ASP A 16 -7.30 20.32 2.55
N ASP A 17 -8.17 19.35 2.25
CA ASP A 17 -9.58 19.39 2.65
C ASP A 17 -9.71 19.51 4.19
N PRO A 18 -10.44 20.53 4.69
CA PRO A 18 -10.54 20.78 6.13
C PRO A 18 -11.18 19.62 6.92
N GLU A 19 -12.15 18.90 6.34
CA GLU A 19 -12.80 17.77 7.03
C GLU A 19 -11.85 16.58 7.14
N TYR A 20 -11.09 16.32 6.08
CA TYR A 20 -10.03 15.30 6.08
C TYR A 20 -8.96 15.64 7.11
N LEU A 21 -8.43 16.87 7.12
CA LEU A 21 -7.41 17.30 8.08
C LEU A 21 -7.91 17.22 9.53
N ALA A 22 -9.16 17.60 9.78
CA ALA A 22 -9.78 17.46 11.09
C ALA A 22 -9.89 15.98 11.53
N ALA A 23 -10.28 15.08 10.61
CA ALA A 23 -10.36 13.65 10.88
C ALA A 23 -8.98 13.05 11.20
N MET A 24 -7.96 13.38 10.42
CA MET A 24 -6.58 12.92 10.66
C MET A 24 -6.02 13.45 11.98
N SER A 25 -6.32 14.71 12.33
CA SER A 25 -5.92 15.28 13.63
C SER A 25 -6.60 14.57 14.80
N ALA A 26 -7.91 14.31 14.72
CA ALA A 26 -8.65 13.58 15.75
C ALA A 26 -8.08 12.16 15.94
N GLN A 27 -7.75 11.48 14.83
CA GLN A 27 -7.14 10.17 14.83
C GLN A 27 -5.73 10.19 15.46
N ALA A 28 -4.89 11.15 15.10
CA ALA A 28 -3.55 11.30 15.68
C ALA A 28 -3.58 11.54 17.19
N LEU A 29 -4.56 12.33 17.67
CA LEU A 29 -4.78 12.56 19.10
C LEU A 29 -5.18 11.27 19.83
N ALA A 30 -6.07 10.45 19.24
CA ALA A 30 -6.47 9.18 19.81
C ALA A 30 -5.28 8.21 20.02
N HIS A 31 -4.29 8.23 19.12
CA HIS A 31 -3.10 7.35 19.21
C HIS A 31 -1.93 7.90 20.02
N ARG A 32 -2.04 9.13 20.52
CA ARG A 32 -0.99 9.75 21.33
C ARG A 32 -0.72 8.99 22.65
N HIS A 33 -1.64 8.13 23.06
CA HIS A 33 -1.58 7.37 24.31
C HIS A 33 -0.72 6.08 24.24
N LEU A 34 -0.17 5.72 23.08
CA LEU A 34 0.44 4.40 22.85
C LEU A 34 1.93 4.27 23.21
N GLY A 35 2.41 5.05 24.19
CA GLY A 35 3.76 4.92 24.74
C GLY A 35 4.88 5.46 23.82
N PRO A 36 6.15 5.29 24.23
CA PRO A 36 7.29 5.82 23.49
C PRO A 36 7.41 5.12 22.13
N ARG A 37 7.38 5.91 21.05
CA ARG A 37 7.67 5.44 19.70
C ARG A 37 9.13 4.97 19.65
N GLN A 38 9.35 3.70 19.37
CA GLN A 38 10.67 3.19 19.01
C GLN A 38 11.17 3.91 17.75
N ASP A 39 12.50 4.02 17.61
CA ASP A 39 13.11 4.54 16.39
C ASP A 39 12.62 3.69 15.19
N PRO A 40 11.91 4.29 14.21
CA PRO A 40 11.31 3.53 13.13
C PRO A 40 12.32 3.02 12.07
N GLY A 41 13.60 3.38 12.18
CA GLY A 41 14.66 2.95 11.25
C GLY A 41 14.83 3.85 10.02
N GLU A 42 15.89 3.62 9.26
CA GLU A 42 16.25 4.41 8.06
C GLU A 42 15.29 4.16 6.89
N ILE A 43 14.82 2.92 6.67
CA ILE A 43 13.83 2.58 5.62
C ILE A 43 12.55 3.39 5.81
N TYR A 44 12.05 3.46 7.05
CA TYR A 44 10.83 4.22 7.35
C TYR A 44 11.07 5.73 7.18
N ARG A 45 12.21 6.25 7.62
CA ARG A 45 12.56 7.66 7.39
C ARG A 45 12.66 8.00 5.90
N ALA A 46 13.15 7.06 5.09
CA ALA A 46 13.34 7.22 3.67
C ALA A 46 12.04 7.03 2.86
N SER A 47 11.02 6.36 3.40
CA SER A 47 9.83 6.01 2.61
C SER A 47 9.03 7.23 2.15
N SER A 48 8.90 8.27 2.98
CA SER A 48 8.21 9.51 2.59
C SER A 48 8.97 10.31 1.53
N LEU A 49 10.31 10.27 1.56
CA LEU A 49 11.16 10.86 0.52
C LEU A 49 10.98 10.11 -0.80
N ALA A 50 10.95 8.78 -0.77
CA ALA A 50 10.70 7.96 -1.95
C ALA A 50 9.34 8.27 -2.56
N GLU A 51 8.28 8.32 -1.75
CA GLU A 51 6.92 8.66 -2.18
C GLU A 51 6.86 10.04 -2.84
N THR A 52 7.44 11.06 -2.19
CA THR A 52 7.51 12.43 -2.73
C THR A 52 8.22 12.47 -4.08
N ALA A 53 9.38 11.83 -4.18
CA ALA A 53 10.17 11.80 -5.42
C ALA A 53 9.46 11.02 -6.54
N VAL A 54 8.83 9.89 -6.21
CA VAL A 54 8.02 9.12 -7.17
C VAL A 54 6.85 9.95 -7.67
N ARG A 55 6.14 10.65 -6.79
CA ARG A 55 5.01 11.50 -7.20
C ARG A 55 5.46 12.62 -8.13
N ALA A 56 6.59 13.27 -7.85
CA ALA A 56 7.18 14.27 -8.74
C ALA A 56 7.58 13.67 -10.10
N TRP A 57 8.19 12.48 -10.08
CA TRP A 57 8.58 11.74 -11.28
C TRP A 57 7.37 11.32 -12.14
N LEU A 58 6.28 10.89 -11.50
CA LEU A 58 5.00 10.58 -12.15
C LEU A 58 4.36 11.85 -12.71
N GLY A 59 4.38 12.97 -11.98
CA GLY A 59 3.80 14.24 -12.42
C GLY A 59 4.46 14.83 -13.67
N ALA A 60 5.71 14.46 -13.95
CA ALA A 60 6.38 14.81 -15.20
C ALA A 60 5.92 13.98 -16.41
N ARG A 61 5.11 12.94 -16.21
CA ARG A 61 4.73 11.93 -17.22
C ARG A 61 3.22 11.75 -17.37
N LEU A 62 2.49 11.91 -16.28
CA LEU A 62 1.06 11.63 -16.18
C LEU A 62 0.29 12.88 -15.75
N PRO A 63 -0.96 13.07 -16.22
CA PRO A 63 -1.84 14.11 -15.72
C PRO A 63 -2.35 13.72 -14.33
N LEU A 64 -1.60 14.08 -13.28
CA LEU A 64 -2.00 13.80 -11.91
C LEU A 64 -3.07 14.80 -11.43
N LEU A 65 -4.07 14.27 -10.73
CA LEU A 65 -5.05 15.08 -9.99
C LEU A 65 -4.45 15.59 -8.69
N GLU A 66 -4.95 16.72 -8.22
CA GLU A 66 -4.64 17.22 -6.87
C GLU A 66 -5.46 16.46 -5.82
N GLU A 67 -6.68 16.09 -6.17
CA GLU A 67 -7.57 15.22 -5.41
C GLU A 67 -6.99 13.80 -5.37
N ARG A 68 -6.62 13.35 -4.17
CA ARG A 68 -6.06 12.00 -3.96
C ARG A 68 -6.54 11.34 -2.67
N VAL A 69 -7.43 12.00 -1.94
CA VAL A 69 -8.06 11.43 -0.75
C VAL A 69 -9.43 10.89 -1.13
N VAL A 70 -9.57 9.58 -1.13
CA VAL A 70 -10.87 8.93 -1.28
C VAL A 70 -11.66 9.18 -0.01
N VAL A 71 -12.89 9.64 -0.17
CA VAL A 71 -13.85 9.82 0.92
C VAL A 71 -15.08 8.97 0.64
N ALA A 72 -15.54 8.22 1.62
CA ALA A 72 -16.72 7.36 1.49
C ALA A 72 -17.59 7.37 2.74
N ASP A 73 -18.90 7.44 2.54
CA ASP A 73 -19.89 7.24 3.60
C ASP A 73 -20.33 5.77 3.57
N LEU A 74 -19.86 4.99 4.54
CA LEU A 74 -20.02 3.55 4.61
C LEU A 74 -20.91 3.18 5.78
N LEU A 75 -21.76 2.16 5.65
CA LEU A 75 -22.45 1.55 6.78
C LEU A 75 -21.66 0.34 7.27
N PRO A 76 -20.91 0.43 8.39
CA PRO A 76 -20.15 -0.71 8.87
C PRO A 76 -21.07 -1.85 9.31
N HIS A 77 -20.55 -3.08 9.26
CA HIS A 77 -21.32 -4.25 9.67
C HIS A 77 -21.80 -4.13 11.12
N GLY A 78 -23.06 -4.49 11.37
CA GLY A 78 -23.68 -4.41 12.70
C GLY A 78 -23.97 -2.98 13.21
N LYS A 79 -23.67 -1.94 12.42
CA LYS A 79 -23.98 -0.54 12.76
C LYS A 79 -25.31 -0.11 12.14
N ARG A 80 -25.89 0.95 12.72
CA ARG A 80 -27.15 1.57 12.26
C ARG A 80 -26.95 2.92 11.58
N ALA A 81 -25.73 3.44 11.57
CA ALA A 81 -25.41 4.76 11.02
C ALA A 81 -24.24 4.66 10.06
N TYR A 82 -24.29 5.46 9.01
CA TYR A 82 -23.17 5.63 8.09
C TYR A 82 -22.05 6.40 8.81
N GLU A 83 -20.83 5.97 8.56
CA GLU A 83 -19.60 6.59 9.03
C GLU A 83 -18.80 7.07 7.82
N ARG A 84 -18.31 8.30 7.89
CA ARG A 84 -17.40 8.85 6.88
C ARG A 84 -15.99 8.31 7.12
N ARG A 85 -15.37 7.81 6.06
CA ARG A 85 -14.02 7.25 6.07
C ARG A 85 -13.18 7.89 4.97
N TYR A 86 -11.89 8.02 5.25
CA TYR A 86 -10.90 8.63 4.35
C TYR A 86 -9.77 7.65 4.06
N LEU A 87 -9.26 7.67 2.83
CA LEU A 87 -8.08 6.95 2.39
C LEU A 87 -7.25 7.88 1.51
N GLU A 88 -6.07 8.26 1.96
CA GLU A 88 -5.12 8.96 1.10
C GLU A 88 -4.42 7.96 0.18
N LEU A 89 -4.39 8.28 -1.12
CA LEU A 89 -3.61 7.59 -2.14
C LEU A 89 -2.36 8.44 -2.43
N ASP A 90 -1.25 7.79 -2.77
CA ASP A 90 0.01 8.50 -3.02
C ASP A 90 -0.08 9.35 -4.29
N ALA A 91 -0.77 8.85 -5.33
CA ALA A 91 -1.12 9.64 -6.51
C ALA A 91 -2.38 9.12 -7.21
N VAL A 92 -3.00 10.01 -7.98
CA VAL A 92 -4.15 9.69 -8.84
C VAL A 92 -3.92 10.33 -10.20
N GLU A 93 -3.97 9.53 -11.26
CA GLU A 93 -4.05 10.02 -12.64
C GLU A 93 -5.51 10.30 -12.99
N GLY A 94 -5.77 11.39 -13.70
CA GLY A 94 -7.11 11.69 -14.19
C GLY A 94 -7.20 12.99 -14.96
N ARG A 95 -8.43 13.30 -15.41
CA ARG A 95 -8.78 14.59 -16.04
C ARG A 95 -10.12 15.04 -15.53
N ASP A 96 -10.27 16.36 -15.36
CA ASP A 96 -11.53 17.00 -14.96
C ASP A 96 -12.15 16.39 -13.69
N GLY A 97 -11.30 15.99 -12.72
CA GLY A 97 -11.71 15.38 -11.46
C GLY A 97 -12.18 13.91 -11.57
N ALA A 98 -12.08 13.29 -12.75
CA ALA A 98 -12.37 11.88 -12.95
C ALA A 98 -11.07 11.05 -12.90
N PRO A 99 -10.92 10.11 -11.94
CA PRO A 99 -9.75 9.26 -11.85
C PRO A 99 -9.75 8.20 -12.95
N SER A 100 -8.61 8.03 -13.63
CA SER A 100 -8.36 6.95 -14.60
C SER A 100 -7.43 5.86 -14.04
N ARG A 101 -6.52 6.24 -13.14
CA ARG A 101 -5.59 5.32 -12.47
C ARG A 101 -5.33 5.79 -11.04
N ILE A 102 -5.36 4.86 -10.09
CA ILE A 102 -4.93 5.11 -8.72
C ILE A 102 -3.60 4.44 -8.46
N ILE A 103 -2.74 5.13 -7.71
CA ILE A 103 -1.34 4.79 -7.59
C ILE A 103 -0.94 4.72 -6.11
N GLU A 104 -0.28 3.61 -5.76
CA GLU A 104 0.34 3.40 -4.45
C GLU A 104 1.85 3.23 -4.66
N VAL A 105 2.65 3.78 -3.76
CA VAL A 105 4.11 3.74 -3.76
C VAL A 105 4.57 2.92 -2.55
N LYS A 106 5.56 2.05 -2.77
CA LYS A 106 6.22 1.32 -1.69
C LYS A 106 7.72 1.47 -1.82
N PHE A 107 8.36 1.81 -0.70
CA PHE A 107 9.79 1.68 -0.50
C PHE A 107 9.98 0.65 0.62
N SER A 108 10.16 -0.63 0.24
CA SER A 108 10.22 -1.73 1.22
C SER A 108 11.04 -2.91 0.71
N ALA A 109 11.85 -3.49 1.59
CA ALA A 109 12.56 -4.74 1.36
C ALA A 109 11.69 -5.99 1.68
N ASN A 110 10.46 -5.80 2.16
CA ASN A 110 9.55 -6.90 2.53
C ASN A 110 8.71 -7.33 1.32
N PRO A 111 8.82 -8.58 0.82
CA PRO A 111 8.03 -9.06 -0.32
C PRO A 111 6.50 -9.00 -0.08
N ALA A 112 6.05 -9.10 1.17
CA ALA A 112 4.63 -9.00 1.50
C ALA A 112 4.06 -7.58 1.32
N SER A 113 4.91 -6.55 1.22
CA SER A 113 4.49 -5.17 1.00
C SER A 113 3.74 -5.00 -0.32
N VAL A 114 4.15 -5.73 -1.37
CA VAL A 114 3.52 -5.71 -2.69
C VAL A 114 2.07 -6.17 -2.61
N ARG A 115 1.83 -7.34 -2.01
CA ARG A 115 0.47 -7.90 -1.85
C ARG A 115 -0.43 -6.99 -1.00
N ARG A 116 0.12 -6.38 0.06
CA ARG A 116 -0.62 -5.41 0.89
C ARG A 116 -0.99 -4.18 0.08
N GLY A 117 -0.05 -3.59 -0.66
CA GLY A 117 -0.30 -2.45 -1.54
C GLY A 117 -1.36 -2.74 -2.61
N LEU A 118 -1.26 -3.89 -3.28
CA LEU A 118 -2.27 -4.32 -4.27
C LEU A 118 -3.65 -4.54 -3.65
N THR A 119 -3.72 -5.03 -2.41
CA THR A 119 -4.99 -5.20 -1.69
C THR A 119 -5.61 -3.86 -1.31
N GLN A 120 -4.81 -2.89 -0.86
CA GLN A 120 -5.25 -1.52 -0.57
C GLN A 120 -5.76 -0.84 -1.85
N LEU A 121 -5.01 -0.95 -2.96
CA LEU A 121 -5.43 -0.43 -4.26
C LEU A 121 -6.73 -1.06 -4.77
N GLY A 122 -6.88 -2.38 -4.63
CA GLY A 122 -8.13 -3.07 -5.00
C GLY A 122 -9.34 -2.52 -4.25
N ARG A 123 -9.21 -2.34 -2.92
CA ARG A 123 -10.27 -1.75 -2.09
C ARG A 123 -10.61 -0.32 -2.51
N ALA A 124 -9.59 0.50 -2.79
CA ALA A 124 -9.78 1.86 -3.25
C ALA A 124 -10.47 1.92 -4.63
N ARG A 125 -10.06 1.04 -5.56
CA ARG A 125 -10.70 0.88 -6.87
C ARG A 125 -12.17 0.51 -6.73
N ASP A 126 -12.51 -0.45 -5.88
CA ASP A 126 -13.89 -0.91 -5.69
C ASP A 126 -14.80 0.21 -5.16
N LEU A 127 -14.27 1.06 -4.28
CA LEU A 127 -14.98 2.25 -3.77
C LEU A 127 -15.16 3.30 -4.87
N LEU A 128 -14.08 3.66 -5.57
CA LEU A 128 -14.15 4.66 -6.64
C LEU A 128 -15.03 4.17 -7.81
N GLY A 129 -15.06 2.87 -8.07
CA GLY A 129 -15.93 2.23 -9.05
C GLY A 129 -17.44 2.37 -8.76
N GLN A 130 -17.83 2.80 -7.56
CA GLN A 130 -19.23 3.14 -7.24
C GLN A 130 -19.68 4.45 -7.90
N ARG A 131 -18.74 5.31 -8.32
CA ARG A 131 -19.02 6.64 -8.89
C ARG A 131 -18.42 6.84 -10.27
N TRP A 132 -17.25 6.28 -10.53
CA TRP A 132 -16.53 6.38 -11.80
C TRP A 132 -16.41 5.01 -12.47
N ASP A 133 -16.04 5.00 -13.75
CA ASP A 133 -15.78 3.77 -14.51
C ASP A 133 -14.46 3.12 -14.04
N GLY A 134 -14.55 2.46 -12.88
CA GLY A 134 -13.52 1.68 -12.19
C GLY A 134 -12.07 1.97 -12.58
N PRO A 135 -11.36 2.90 -11.90
CA PRO A 135 -10.00 3.28 -12.29
C PRO A 135 -9.05 2.07 -12.27
N SER A 136 -8.08 2.07 -13.19
CA SER A 136 -6.97 1.11 -13.19
C SER A 136 -6.11 1.29 -11.93
N THR A 137 -5.32 0.27 -11.58
CA THR A 137 -4.47 0.31 -10.38
C THR A 137 -3.01 0.11 -10.75
N LEU A 138 -2.13 0.93 -10.17
CA LEU A 138 -0.70 0.82 -10.33
C LEU A 138 -0.01 0.85 -8.97
N LEU A 139 0.75 -0.19 -8.67
CA LEU A 139 1.70 -0.17 -7.57
C LEU A 139 3.08 0.20 -8.11
N VAL A 140 3.70 1.25 -7.57
CA VAL A 140 5.09 1.59 -7.83
C VAL A 140 5.93 1.08 -6.66
N LEU A 141 6.85 0.17 -6.94
CA LEU A 141 7.78 -0.36 -5.97
C LEU A 141 9.17 0.21 -6.23
N VAL A 142 9.62 1.08 -5.34
CA VAL A 142 10.97 1.62 -5.36
C VAL A 142 11.90 0.61 -4.69
N GLU A 143 13.01 0.30 -5.34
CA GLU A 143 14.03 -0.62 -4.82
C GLU A 143 14.57 -0.16 -3.46
N ALA A 144 14.20 -0.86 -2.40
CA ALA A 144 14.65 -0.58 -1.04
C ALA A 144 15.76 -1.53 -0.55
N ASN A 145 16.42 -2.25 -1.45
CA ASN A 145 17.61 -3.05 -1.16
C ASN A 145 18.60 -2.98 -2.34
N ARG A 146 19.78 -3.58 -2.22
CA ARG A 146 20.84 -3.58 -3.25
C ARG A 146 20.71 -4.74 -4.23
N SER A 147 20.20 -5.88 -3.77
CA SER A 147 20.03 -7.11 -4.55
C SER A 147 18.86 -7.08 -5.54
N GLY A 148 18.07 -6.00 -5.54
CA GLY A 148 16.85 -5.88 -6.33
C GLY A 148 15.63 -6.45 -5.60
N VAL A 149 14.45 -6.21 -6.19
CA VAL A 149 13.20 -6.67 -5.59
C VAL A 149 12.97 -8.15 -5.86
N GLU A 150 12.85 -8.94 -4.80
CA GLU A 150 12.26 -10.27 -4.88
C GLU A 150 10.74 -10.17 -5.07
N VAL A 151 10.29 -10.32 -6.32
CA VAL A 151 8.89 -10.40 -6.68
C VAL A 151 8.55 -11.87 -6.90
N ASP A 152 7.70 -12.43 -6.03
CA ASP A 152 7.16 -13.78 -6.22
C ASP A 152 6.12 -13.76 -7.35
N LEU A 153 6.59 -13.92 -8.60
CA LEU A 153 5.78 -13.85 -9.80
C LEU A 153 4.69 -14.94 -9.84
N GLU A 154 4.93 -16.10 -9.20
CA GLU A 154 3.91 -17.16 -9.11
C GLU A 154 2.75 -16.75 -8.21
N ARG A 155 3.03 -16.11 -7.08
CA ARG A 155 1.98 -15.57 -6.20
C ARG A 155 1.32 -14.30 -6.73
N LEU A 156 1.91 -13.69 -7.75
CA LEU A 156 1.41 -12.48 -8.41
C LEU A 156 0.90 -12.76 -9.83
N ARG A 157 0.48 -14.01 -10.12
CA ARG A 157 -0.22 -14.34 -11.37
C ARG A 157 -1.37 -13.36 -11.61
N GLY A 158 -1.45 -12.82 -12.83
CA GLY A 158 -2.45 -11.82 -13.22
C GLY A 158 -2.03 -10.35 -12.97
N LEU A 159 -0.87 -10.12 -12.37
CA LEU A 159 -0.25 -8.79 -12.27
C LEU A 159 0.49 -8.46 -13.58
N ARG A 160 0.19 -7.31 -14.17
CA ARG A 160 0.95 -6.79 -15.31
C ARG A 160 2.20 -6.09 -14.80
N LEU A 161 3.37 -6.49 -15.30
CA LEU A 161 4.58 -5.68 -15.14
C LEU A 161 4.56 -4.57 -16.20
N VAL A 162 4.75 -3.34 -15.76
CA VAL A 162 4.74 -2.16 -16.63
C VAL A 162 6.12 -1.52 -16.58
N ALA A 163 6.66 -1.22 -17.76
CA ALA A 163 7.91 -0.48 -17.89
C ALA A 163 7.67 1.04 -17.77
N ALA A 164 8.68 1.80 -17.39
CA ALA A 164 8.55 3.24 -17.15
C ALA A 164 8.12 4.04 -18.40
N ASP A 165 8.49 3.56 -19.59
CA ASP A 165 8.15 4.11 -20.90
C ASP A 165 6.73 3.74 -21.36
N GLU A 166 6.11 2.71 -20.77
CA GLU A 166 4.73 2.28 -21.06
C GLU A 166 3.66 3.01 -20.21
N LEU A 167 4.06 3.88 -19.28
CA LEU A 167 3.13 4.47 -18.30
C LEU A 167 1.97 5.27 -18.91
N GLY A 168 2.18 5.87 -20.09
CA GLY A 168 1.17 6.65 -20.80
C GLY A 168 0.10 5.82 -21.50
N ASP A 169 0.32 4.52 -21.66
CA ASP A 169 -0.68 3.62 -22.23
C ASP A 169 -1.74 3.31 -21.17
N ARG A 170 -3.00 3.19 -21.61
CA ARG A 170 -4.06 2.73 -20.72
C ARG A 170 -3.71 1.32 -20.25
N ASP A 171 -3.48 1.20 -18.95
CA ASP A 171 -3.39 -0.09 -18.30
C ASP A 171 -4.67 -0.88 -18.56
N GLY A 172 -4.51 -2.16 -18.89
CA GLY A 172 -5.65 -3.08 -18.96
C GLY A 172 -6.40 -3.16 -17.62
N PRO A 173 -7.54 -3.86 -17.56
CA PRO A 173 -8.43 -3.85 -16.39
C PRO A 173 -7.87 -4.52 -15.12
N GLY A 174 -6.63 -5.04 -15.17
CA GLY A 174 -5.95 -5.74 -14.08
C GLY A 174 -4.98 -4.83 -13.31
N PRO A 175 -4.49 -5.30 -12.16
CA PRO A 175 -3.46 -4.58 -11.42
C PRO A 175 -2.14 -4.54 -12.19
N SER A 176 -1.47 -3.40 -12.12
CA SER A 176 -0.13 -3.19 -12.68
C SER A 176 0.91 -2.97 -11.58
N LEU A 177 2.15 -3.39 -11.84
CA LEU A 177 3.33 -3.13 -11.01
C LEU A 177 4.43 -2.51 -11.85
N LEU A 178 4.94 -1.38 -11.39
CA LEU A 178 6.18 -0.78 -11.86
C LEU A 178 7.25 -0.97 -10.79
N VAL A 179 8.33 -1.68 -11.11
CA VAL A 179 9.55 -1.68 -10.29
C VAL A 179 10.41 -0.52 -10.75
N LEU A 180 10.64 0.45 -9.87
CA LEU A 180 11.36 1.67 -10.20
C LEU A 180 12.74 1.67 -9.53
N PRO A 181 13.84 1.67 -10.31
CA PRO A 181 15.17 1.77 -9.74
C PRO A 181 15.37 3.17 -9.14
N LEU A 182 16.08 3.25 -8.01
CA LEU A 182 16.33 4.54 -7.34
C LEU A 182 17.01 5.56 -8.26
N ALA A 183 17.86 5.09 -9.19
CA ALA A 183 18.54 5.94 -10.17
C ALA A 183 17.56 6.76 -11.03
N ALA A 184 16.35 6.25 -11.29
CA ALA A 184 15.32 6.97 -12.05
C ALA A 184 14.78 8.21 -11.32
N LEU A 185 14.96 8.29 -10.00
CA LEU A 185 14.47 9.39 -9.16
C LEU A 185 15.52 10.49 -8.94
N THR A 186 16.75 10.31 -9.43
CA THR A 186 17.89 11.22 -9.14
C THR A 186 17.61 12.68 -9.50
N SER A 187 16.92 12.94 -10.61
CA SER A 187 16.56 14.32 -11.02
C SER A 187 15.50 14.99 -10.15
N HIS A 188 14.88 14.25 -9.22
CA HIS A 188 13.81 14.70 -8.33
C HIS A 188 14.24 14.74 -6.86
N LEU A 189 15.52 14.50 -6.59
CA LEU A 189 16.08 14.41 -5.24
C LEU A 189 17.28 15.34 -5.12
N SER A 190 17.40 16.03 -3.99
CA SER A 190 18.65 16.64 -3.59
C SER A 190 19.70 15.57 -3.25
N ALA A 191 20.98 15.96 -3.22
CA ALA A 191 22.06 15.06 -2.81
C ALA A 191 21.85 14.50 -1.39
N ALA A 192 21.27 15.29 -0.48
CA ALA A 192 21.00 14.86 0.89
C ALA A 192 19.86 13.84 0.97
N GLU A 193 18.78 14.04 0.20
CA GLU A 193 17.65 13.11 0.14
C GLU A 193 18.07 11.79 -0.55
N MET A 194 18.87 11.88 -1.61
CA MET A 194 19.45 10.69 -2.24
C MET A 194 20.30 9.91 -1.24
N ALA A 195 21.17 10.58 -0.47
CA ALA A 195 21.96 9.92 0.57
C ALA A 195 21.09 9.27 1.66
N ALA A 196 19.92 9.84 1.98
CA ALA A 196 18.97 9.24 2.92
C ALA A 196 18.30 7.98 2.36
N LEU A 197 17.90 8.00 1.09
CA LEU A 197 17.35 6.83 0.40
C LEU A 197 18.39 5.70 0.28
N GLU A 198 19.64 6.04 0.02
CA GLU A 198 20.75 5.07 -0.02
C GLU A 198 20.97 4.39 1.35
N ARG A 199 20.92 5.14 2.46
CA ARG A 199 20.95 4.53 3.82
C ARG A 199 19.76 3.60 4.06
N GLY A 200 18.58 3.98 3.59
CA GLY A 200 17.40 3.12 3.62
C GLY A 200 17.62 1.82 2.83
N ARG A 201 18.24 1.89 1.65
CA ARG A 201 18.60 0.69 0.85
C ARG A 201 19.60 -0.20 1.57
N ASP A 202 20.58 0.38 2.26
CA ASP A 202 21.59 -0.39 3.00
C ASP A 202 20.95 -1.13 4.19
N GLU A 203 20.07 -0.48 4.95
CA GLU A 203 19.29 -1.14 6.00
C GLU A 203 18.38 -2.23 5.40
N GLY A 204 17.72 -1.94 4.28
CA GLY A 204 16.87 -2.92 3.60
C GLY A 204 17.61 -4.12 3.07
N GLN A 205 18.86 -3.96 2.61
CA GLN A 205 19.72 -5.08 2.27
C GLN A 205 20.00 -5.96 3.49
N GLY A 206 20.39 -5.35 4.63
CA GLY A 206 20.63 -6.12 5.85
C GLY A 206 19.40 -6.86 6.37
N LEU A 207 18.19 -6.34 6.13
CA LEU A 207 16.94 -7.05 6.44
C LEU A 207 16.69 -8.23 5.48
N THR A 208 16.97 -8.05 4.18
CA THR A 208 16.88 -9.13 3.19
C THR A 208 17.84 -10.26 3.53
N ASP A 209 19.11 -9.95 3.81
CA ASP A 209 20.14 -10.95 4.11
C ASP A 209 19.76 -11.80 5.33
N ARG A 210 19.36 -11.14 6.44
CA ARG A 210 18.90 -11.85 7.65
C ARG A 210 17.69 -12.73 7.41
N ARG A 211 16.77 -12.31 6.54
CA ARG A 211 15.60 -13.13 6.18
C ARG A 211 16.04 -14.36 5.41
N GLN A 212 16.88 -14.20 4.39
CA GLN A 212 17.41 -15.30 3.59
C GLN A 212 18.21 -16.29 4.44
N GLU A 213 19.03 -15.80 5.38
CA GLU A 213 19.75 -16.62 6.35
C GLU A 213 18.79 -17.47 7.20
N ARG A 214 17.69 -16.87 7.69
CA ARG A 214 16.67 -17.58 8.47
C ARG A 214 15.93 -18.61 7.62
N GLU A 215 15.57 -18.27 6.38
CA GLU A 215 14.91 -19.18 5.45
C GLU A 215 15.83 -20.38 5.12
N ALA A 216 17.13 -20.14 4.91
CA ALA A 216 18.12 -21.18 4.67
C ALA A 216 18.34 -22.07 5.90
N ALA A 217 18.45 -21.49 7.10
CA ALA A 217 18.57 -22.25 8.34
C ALA A 217 17.34 -23.13 8.61
N ALA A 218 16.14 -22.59 8.37
CA ALA A 218 14.88 -23.34 8.48
C ALA A 218 14.81 -24.50 7.47
N ALA A 219 15.22 -24.27 6.22
CA ALA A 219 15.29 -25.31 5.20
C ALA A 219 16.31 -26.41 5.53
N ALA A 220 17.40 -26.07 6.23
CA ALA A 220 18.41 -26.99 6.73
C ALA A 220 17.99 -27.73 8.02
N GLY A 221 16.80 -27.47 8.57
CA GLY A 221 16.33 -28.07 9.82
C GLY A 221 17.10 -27.62 11.06
N GLN A 222 17.81 -26.49 10.99
CA GLN A 222 18.57 -25.95 12.12
C GLN A 222 17.63 -25.19 13.08
N PRO A 223 17.81 -25.33 14.41
CA PRO A 223 17.05 -24.55 15.37
C PRO A 223 17.40 -23.06 15.21
N VAL A 224 16.42 -22.23 14.85
CA VAL A 224 16.54 -20.78 14.56
C VAL A 224 16.95 -19.96 15.82
N ALA A 225 17.17 -20.61 16.97
CA ALA A 225 17.40 -19.98 18.26
C ALA A 225 18.78 -19.32 18.45
N GLU A 226 19.77 -19.58 17.59
CA GLU A 226 21.14 -19.05 17.77
C GLU A 226 21.54 -17.90 16.82
N LEU A 227 20.67 -17.50 15.90
CA LEU A 227 20.91 -16.33 15.03
C LEU A 227 20.47 -15.04 15.74
N GLY A 228 21.29 -14.62 16.71
CA GLY A 228 21.35 -13.25 17.25
C GLY A 228 20.00 -12.58 17.54
N SER A 229 19.47 -12.80 18.74
CA SER A 229 18.34 -12.04 19.31
C SER A 229 18.73 -10.61 19.74
N ALA A 230 19.49 -9.89 18.93
CA ALA A 230 19.69 -8.44 19.03
C ALA A 230 18.96 -7.79 17.86
N GLY A 231 17.66 -7.58 18.05
CA GLY A 231 16.70 -7.31 16.98
C GLY A 231 15.62 -8.38 16.88
N ALA A 232 15.26 -9.00 18.01
CA ALA A 232 14.10 -9.84 18.12
C ALA A 232 12.94 -9.17 17.37
N ILE A 233 12.44 -9.86 16.35
CA ILE A 233 11.02 -9.80 16.02
C ILE A 233 10.37 -10.40 17.27
N VAL A 234 10.21 -9.57 18.30
CA VAL A 234 9.25 -9.85 19.36
C VAL A 234 7.95 -9.95 18.61
N ASP A 235 7.32 -11.11 18.75
CA ASP A 235 5.89 -11.32 18.55
C ASP A 235 5.17 -9.99 18.74
N ARG A 236 4.82 -9.35 17.61
CA ARG A 236 4.29 -7.98 17.56
C ARG A 236 2.86 -8.04 18.09
N ARG A 237 2.70 -8.28 19.38
CA ARG A 237 1.55 -7.74 20.13
C ARG A 237 1.78 -6.25 20.32
N MET A 238 1.88 -5.54 19.19
CA MET A 238 1.51 -4.15 19.13
C MET A 238 0.00 -4.16 19.40
N GLY A 239 -0.40 -3.82 20.63
CA GLY A 239 -1.71 -3.21 20.80
C GLY A 239 -1.78 -2.07 19.78
N PRO A 240 -2.87 -1.97 19.00
CA PRO A 240 -2.81 -1.31 17.72
C PRO A 240 -2.41 0.14 17.91
N ALA A 241 -1.29 0.54 17.30
CA ALA A 241 -1.06 1.91 16.87
C ALA A 241 -2.04 2.21 15.75
N ALA A 242 -3.31 2.33 16.19
CA ALA A 242 -4.50 2.12 15.41
C ALA A 242 -4.69 3.24 14.41
N THR A 243 -3.77 3.43 13.48
CA THR A 243 -4.07 4.25 12.32
C THR A 243 -5.23 3.54 11.60
N LEU A 244 -6.47 3.84 12.01
CA LEU A 244 -7.74 3.44 11.38
C LEU A 244 -7.89 4.17 10.03
N THR A 245 -6.81 4.18 9.27
CA THR A 245 -6.80 4.07 7.82
C THR A 245 -7.19 2.64 7.47
N PHE A 246 -7.98 2.48 6.42
CA PHE A 246 -8.53 1.20 5.97
C PHE A 246 -7.54 0.02 6.06
N GLY A 247 -7.85 -0.98 6.91
CA GLY A 247 -7.16 -2.26 6.92
C GLY A 247 -6.29 -2.60 8.14
N ASP A 248 -6.36 -1.85 9.24
CA ASP A 248 -5.70 -2.19 10.50
C ASP A 248 -6.58 -3.06 11.44
N ASP A 249 -7.54 -3.80 10.86
CA ASP A 249 -8.15 -4.94 11.54
C ASP A 249 -7.10 -6.05 11.52
N THR A 250 -6.44 -6.23 12.66
CA THR A 250 -5.77 -7.44 13.20
C THR A 250 -5.39 -8.54 12.20
N ASP A 251 -4.16 -9.05 12.30
CA ASP A 251 -3.55 -10.16 11.54
C ASP A 251 -4.36 -11.47 11.39
N ASP A 252 -5.62 -11.53 11.82
CA ASP A 252 -6.60 -12.52 11.39
C ASP A 252 -7.25 -12.06 10.06
N ALA A 253 -6.58 -12.39 8.95
CA ALA A 253 -7.01 -12.16 7.58
C ALA A 253 -8.39 -12.77 7.22
N GLU A 254 -9.08 -13.39 8.16
CA GLU A 254 -10.39 -14.04 7.98
C GLU A 254 -11.59 -13.17 8.37
N ASP A 255 -11.39 -12.13 9.20
CA ASP A 255 -12.49 -11.32 9.77
C ASP A 255 -12.56 -9.87 9.25
N SER A 256 -11.72 -9.50 8.28
CA SER A 256 -11.90 -8.23 7.58
C SER A 256 -13.22 -8.30 6.76
N PRO A 257 -14.13 -7.32 6.89
CA PRO A 257 -15.38 -7.28 6.12
C PRO A 257 -15.15 -7.25 4.60
N PHE A 258 -13.91 -6.99 4.15
CA PHE A 258 -13.49 -7.02 2.75
C PHE A 258 -12.85 -8.36 2.29
N ALA A 259 -12.39 -9.22 3.21
CA ALA A 259 -12.01 -10.60 2.88
C ALA A 259 -13.24 -11.44 2.44
N ALA A 260 -14.42 -11.07 2.95
CA ALA A 260 -15.71 -11.60 2.50
C ALA A 260 -16.04 -11.26 1.03
N LEU A 261 -15.60 -10.10 0.51
CA LEU A 261 -15.79 -9.72 -0.89
C LEU A 261 -14.94 -10.59 -1.85
N ARG A 262 -13.67 -10.86 -1.50
CA ARG A 262 -12.75 -11.67 -2.32
C ARG A 262 -13.10 -13.17 -2.38
N ARG A 263 -13.66 -13.74 -1.31
CA ARG A 263 -14.14 -15.14 -1.30
C ARG A 263 -15.30 -15.38 -2.28
N ARG A 264 -16.03 -14.33 -2.65
CA ARG A 264 -17.24 -14.47 -3.47
C ARG A 264 -16.95 -14.39 -4.96
N ALA A 265 -16.09 -13.48 -5.39
CA ALA A 265 -15.67 -13.38 -6.80
C ALA A 265 -14.96 -14.67 -7.28
N SER A 266 -14.24 -15.36 -6.40
CA SER A 266 -13.57 -16.63 -6.72
C SER A 266 -14.52 -17.84 -6.74
N ASN A 267 -15.66 -17.78 -6.04
CA ASN A 267 -16.64 -18.88 -5.96
C ASN A 267 -17.76 -18.78 -7.00
N ASP A 268 -17.97 -17.60 -7.59
CA ASP A 268 -18.97 -17.40 -8.64
C ASP A 268 -18.46 -17.89 -10.03
N ASP A 269 -17.15 -18.15 -10.19
CA ASP A 269 -16.55 -18.73 -11.42
C ASP A 269 -16.54 -20.27 -11.41
N GLU A 270 -16.63 -20.93 -10.25
CA GLU A 270 -16.70 -22.41 -10.15
C GLU A 270 -18.13 -22.95 -10.16
N GLY A 271 -19.14 -22.07 -10.19
CA GLY A 271 -20.57 -22.43 -10.12
C GLY A 271 -21.35 -22.32 -11.43
N ALA A 272 -20.74 -21.85 -12.52
CA ALA A 272 -21.43 -21.60 -13.79
C ALA A 272 -21.45 -22.81 -14.76
N ASP A 273 -21.03 -24.00 -14.30
CA ASP A 273 -20.98 -25.21 -15.14
C ASP A 273 -21.43 -26.46 -14.36
N ARG A 274 -22.65 -26.44 -13.79
CA ARG A 274 -23.46 -27.62 -13.45
C ARG A 274 -24.96 -27.33 -13.45
#